data_AF-A0A7X0EA92-F1
#
_entry.id   AF-A0A7X0EA92-F1
#
_cell.length_a   1.000
_cell.length_b   1.000
_cell.length_c   1.000
_cell.angle_alpha   90.00
_cell.angle_beta   90.00
_cell.angle_gamma   90.00
#
_symmetry.space_group_name_H-M   'P 1'
#
loop_
_entity.id
_entity.type
_entity.pdbx_description
1 polymer ?
#
loop_
_entity_poly.entity_id
_entity_poly.type
_entity_poly.pdbx_seq_one_letter_code
_entity_poly.pdbx_strand_id
1 'polypeptide(L)'
;MLAEYKRTTNIGVGLGIIGEIVGRALAQSGSVVIGGIILLAGFAVFIWGCSQYAKAKGHSPWFGAFGILSLIGLLVLFFLTDRYKEARA
;
A
#
# COMPACT_ATOMS: atom_id res chain seq x y z
N MET A 1 6.73 -11.73 -8.69
CA MET A 1 5.82 -11.66 -7.54
C MET A 1 4.91 -12.86 -7.59
N LEU A 2 4.65 -13.49 -6.45
CA LEU A 2 3.65 -14.56 -6.36
C LEU A 2 2.25 -14.02 -6.68
N ALA A 3 1.47 -14.76 -7.47
CA ALA A 3 0.17 -14.31 -7.99
C ALA A 3 -0.86 -14.06 -6.87
N GLU A 4 -0.85 -14.88 -5.81
CA GLU A 4 -1.72 -14.75 -4.63
C GLU A 4 -1.51 -13.40 -3.91
N TYR A 5 -0.24 -13.03 -3.69
CA TYR A 5 0.10 -11.77 -3.04
C TYR A 5 -0.04 -10.56 -3.97
N LYS A 6 0.06 -10.75 -5.29
CA LYS A 6 -0.17 -9.67 -6.27
C LYS A 6 -1.60 -9.14 -6.19
N ARG A 7 -2.60 -10.02 -6.04
CA ARG A 7 -4.00 -9.61 -5.90
C ARG A 7 -4.23 -8.81 -4.62
N THR A 8 -3.75 -9.32 -3.48
CA THR A 8 -3.91 -8.63 -2.18
C THR A 8 -3.14 -7.31 -2.12
N THR A 9 -1.96 -7.24 -2.74
CA THR A 9 -1.18 -6.01 -2.93
C THR A 9 -1.97 -4.97 -3.71
N ASN A 10 -2.52 -5.34 -4.88
CA ASN A 10 -3.28 -4.41 -5.71
C ASN A 10 -4.53 -3.89 -4.99
N ILE A 11 -5.22 -4.75 -4.24
CA ILE A 11 -6.38 -4.37 -3.43
C ILE A 11 -5.95 -3.39 -2.32
N GLY A 12 -4.92 -3.72 -1.53
CA GLY A 12 -4.48 -2.88 -0.42
C GLY A 12 -3.94 -1.52 -0.88
N VAL A 13 -3.02 -1.52 -1.85
CA VAL A 13 -2.45 -0.28 -2.40
C VAL A 13 -3.51 0.55 -3.12
N GLY A 14 -4.32 -0.08 -3.97
CA GLY A 14 -5.35 0.60 -4.74
C GLY A 14 -6.47 1.19 -3.87
N LEU A 15 -7.07 0.38 -2.99
CA LEU A 15 -8.11 0.86 -2.07
C LEU A 15 -7.56 1.88 -1.08
N GLY A 16 -6.30 1.73 -0.63
CA GLY A 16 -5.67 2.70 0.25
C GLY A 16 -5.54 4.08 -0.39
N ILE A 17 -5.02 4.15 -1.62
CA ILE A 17 -4.92 5.42 -2.38
C ILE A 17 -6.31 6.01 -2.64
N ILE A 18 -7.29 5.21 -3.04
CA ILE A 18 -8.66 5.68 -3.26
C ILE A 18 -9.24 6.24 -1.96
N GLY A 19 -9.07 5.53 -0.84
CA GLY A 19 -9.53 5.96 0.49
C GLY A 19 -8.91 7.28 0.91
N GLU A 20 -7.60 7.45 0.71
CA GLU A 20 -6.92 8.72 1.00
C GLU A 20 -7.47 9.88 0.15
N ILE A 21 -7.69 9.68 -1.15
CA ILE A 21 -8.24 10.71 -2.05
C ILE A 21 -9.67 11.07 -1.64
N VAL A 22 -10.54 10.08 -1.43
CA VAL A 22 -11.94 10.29 -1.02
C VAL A 22 -12.01 10.95 0.36
N GLY A 23 -11.21 10.50 1.31
CA GLY A 23 -11.14 11.07 2.65
C GLY A 23 -10.69 12.54 2.63
N ARG A 24 -9.67 12.88 1.84
CA ARG A 24 -9.23 14.27 1.64
C ARG A 24 -10.33 15.13 1.00
N ALA A 25 -10.98 14.64 -0.05
CA ALA A 25 -12.05 15.36 -0.74
C ALA A 25 -13.23 15.65 0.21
N LEU A 26 -13.65 14.66 1.01
CA LEU A 26 -14.72 14.81 2.01
C LEU A 26 -14.33 15.78 3.12
N ALA A 27 -13.07 15.75 3.58
CA ALA A 27 -12.59 16.69 4.58
C ALA A 27 -12.61 18.13 4.05
N GLN A 28 -12.24 18.33 2.78
CA GLN A 28 -12.28 19.63 2.11
C GLN A 28 -13.70 20.13 1.81
N SER A 29 -14.67 19.22 1.62
CA SER A 29 -16.08 19.58 1.37
C SER A 29 -16.88 19.90 2.63
N GLY A 30 -16.23 19.99 3.80
CA GLY A 30 -16.87 20.32 5.09
C GLY A 30 -17.16 19.13 6.01
N SER A 31 -17.02 17.90 5.53
CA SER A 31 -17.20 16.68 6.32
C SER A 31 -15.90 16.23 6.99
N VAL A 32 -15.28 17.14 7.77
CA VAL A 32 -13.91 16.98 8.30
C VAL A 32 -13.71 15.68 9.09
N VAL A 33 -14.64 15.34 9.99
CA VAL A 33 -14.51 14.15 10.85
C VAL A 33 -14.58 12.86 10.03
N ILE A 34 -15.60 12.74 9.17
CA ILE A 34 -15.81 11.56 8.33
C ILE A 34 -14.65 11.42 7.32
N GLY A 35 -14.26 12.52 6.69
CA GLY A 35 -13.13 12.56 5.76
C GLY A 35 -11.81 12.15 6.44
N GLY A 36 -11.56 12.63 7.66
CA GLY A 36 -10.41 12.24 8.46
C GLY A 36 -10.37 10.75 8.79
N ILE A 37 -11.51 10.16 9.19
CA ILE A 37 -11.61 8.71 9.47
C ILE A 37 -11.31 7.89 8.21
N ILE A 38 -11.92 8.27 7.07
CA ILE A 38 -11.71 7.56 5.80
C ILE A 38 -10.26 7.68 5.33
N LEU A 39 -9.65 8.86 5.50
CA LEU A 39 -8.25 9.09 5.16
C LEU A 39 -7.32 8.19 6.00
N LEU A 40 -7.52 8.13 7.31
CA LEU A 40 -6.72 7.29 8.20
C LEU A 40 -6.91 5.80 7.91
N ALA A 41 -8.16 5.37 7.63
CA ALA A 41 -8.45 3.99 7.26
C ALA A 41 -7.78 3.63 5.91
N GLY A 42 -7.87 4.52 4.91
CA GLY A 42 -7.20 4.36 3.62
C GLY A 42 -5.68 4.24 3.78
N PHE A 43 -5.08 5.08 4.61
CA PHE A 43 -3.65 5.03 4.91
C PHE A 43 -3.23 3.71 5.58
N ALA A 44 -4.01 3.22 6.55
CA ALA A 44 -3.75 1.91 7.17
C ALA A 44 -3.84 0.76 6.16
N VAL A 45 -4.85 0.79 5.28
CA VAL A 45 -5.03 -0.19 4.20
C VAL A 45 -3.89 -0.10 3.18
N PHE A 46 -3.40 1.09 2.87
CA PHE A 46 -2.24 1.33 2.00
C PHE A 46 -0.97 0.69 2.57
N ILE A 47 -0.66 0.93 3.85
CA ILE A 47 0.51 0.33 4.53
C ILE A 47 0.40 -1.19 4.56
N TRP A 48 -0.80 -1.72 4.81
CA TRP A 48 -1.03 -3.16 4.72
C TRP A 48 -0.77 -3.69 3.30
N GLY A 49 -1.27 -2.99 2.27
CA GLY A 49 -0.97 -3.29 0.86
C GLY A 49 0.53 -3.30 0.56
N CYS A 50 1.28 -2.34 1.10
CA CYS A 50 2.74 -2.28 0.98
C CYS A 50 3.44 -3.47 1.67
N SER A 51 2.93 -3.91 2.82
CA SER A 51 3.42 -5.11 3.50
C SER A 51 3.21 -6.37 2.65
N GLN A 52 2.06 -6.47 1.98
CA GLN A 52 1.78 -7.55 1.05
C GLN A 52 2.65 -7.46 -0.20
N TYR A 53 2.97 -6.25 -0.68
CA TYR A 53 3.89 -6.02 -1.78
C TYR A 53 5.29 -6.59 -1.48
N ALA A 54 5.82 -6.29 -0.28
CA ALA A 54 7.12 -6.80 0.15
C ALA A 54 7.13 -8.34 0.25
N LYS A 55 6.08 -8.93 0.87
CA LYS A 55 5.89 -10.39 0.90
C LYS A 55 5.82 -10.98 -0.51
N ALA A 56 5.12 -10.33 -1.44
CA ALA A 56 4.96 -10.82 -2.81
C ALA A 56 6.28 -10.98 -3.56
N LYS A 57 7.32 -10.24 -3.16
CA LYS A 57 8.69 -10.27 -3.68
C LYS A 57 9.65 -11.14 -2.88
N GLY A 58 9.17 -11.77 -1.81
CA GLY A 58 9.96 -12.68 -0.96
C GLY A 58 10.77 -11.97 0.12
N HIS A 59 10.41 -10.74 0.48
CA HIS A 59 11.03 -10.02 1.59
C HIS A 59 10.14 -10.03 2.84
N SER A 60 10.73 -9.61 3.96
CA SER A 60 10.02 -9.46 5.23
C SER A 60 8.84 -8.47 5.09
N PRO A 61 7.68 -8.73 5.72
CA PRO A 61 6.53 -7.83 5.69
C PRO A 61 6.85 -6.43 6.24
N TRP A 62 7.84 -6.34 7.12
CA TRP A 62 8.29 -5.08 7.74
C TRP A 62 8.77 -4.04 6.72
N PHE A 63 9.21 -4.46 5.53
CA PHE A 63 9.51 -3.53 4.43
C PHE A 63 8.25 -2.76 3.99
N GLY A 64 7.05 -3.26 4.29
CA GLY A 64 5.80 -2.52 4.09
C GLY A 64 5.69 -1.22 4.86
N ALA A 65 6.46 -1.06 5.95
CA ALA A 65 6.53 0.19 6.71
C ALA A 65 7.05 1.37 5.85
N PHE A 66 7.78 1.10 4.76
CA PHE A 66 8.11 2.13 3.78
C PHE A 66 6.86 2.84 3.24
N GLY A 67 5.69 2.18 3.21
CA GLY A 67 4.41 2.79 2.86
C GLY A 67 4.02 4.02 3.70
N ILE A 68 4.62 4.23 4.88
CA ILE A 68 4.44 5.47 5.66
C ILE A 68 4.95 6.70 4.86
N LEU A 69 5.95 6.50 4.00
CA LEU A 69 6.47 7.51 3.07
C LEU A 69 5.58 7.67 1.81
N SER A 70 4.37 7.09 1.81
CA SER A 70 3.40 7.14 0.71
C SER A 70 4.01 6.66 -0.62
N LEU A 71 3.80 7.40 -1.71
CA LEU A 71 4.27 7.06 -3.05
C LEU A 71 5.80 6.87 -3.13
N ILE A 72 6.57 7.62 -2.34
CA ILE A 72 8.03 7.46 -2.30
C ILE A 72 8.39 6.08 -1.74
N GLY A 73 7.72 5.68 -0.67
CA GLY A 73 7.85 4.34 -0.09
C GLY A 73 7.47 3.22 -1.03
N LEU A 74 6.37 3.41 -1.78
CA LEU A 74 5.95 2.48 -2.81
C LEU A 74 6.96 2.36 -3.95
N LEU A 75 7.63 3.45 -4.32
CA LEU A 75 8.69 3.46 -5.32
C LEU A 75 9.94 2.71 -4.83
N VAL A 76 10.32 2.86 -3.56
CA VAL A 76 11.37 2.04 -2.95
C VAL A 76 11.01 0.54 -3.00
N LEU A 77 9.77 0.19 -2.65
CA LEU A 77 9.27 -1.18 -2.76
C LEU A 77 9.24 -1.68 -4.21
N PHE A 78 8.99 -0.81 -5.18
CA PHE A 78 9.03 -1.15 -6.60
C PHE A 78 10.42 -1.57 -7.07
N PHE A 79 11.48 -0.92 -6.59
CA PHE A 79 12.86 -1.30 -6.91
C PHE A 79 13.39 -2.47 -6.08
N LEU A 80 12.67 -2.90 -5.05
CA LEU A 80 13.02 -4.09 -4.27
C LEU A 80 13.16 -5.31 -5.18
N THR A 81 14.28 -6.02 -5.09
CA THR A 81 14.55 -7.23 -5.88
C THR A 81 13.49 -8.30 -5.65
N ASP A 82 13.08 -9.00 -6.71
CA ASP A 82 12.10 -10.08 -6.64
C ASP A 82 12.81 -11.43 -6.44
N ARG A 83 12.94 -11.85 -5.18
CA ARG A 83 13.70 -13.07 -4.82
C ARG A 83 13.06 -14.34 -5.38
N TYR A 84 11.75 -14.35 -5.58
CA TYR A 84 11.07 -15.50 -6.17
C TYR A 84 11.29 -15.63 -7.68
N LYS A 85 11.51 -14.50 -8.37
CA LYS A 85 11.87 -14.50 -9.78
C LYS A 85 13.33 -14.92 -9.96
N GLU A 86 14.23 -14.43 -9.12
CA GLU A 86 15.65 -14.81 -9.15
C GLU A 86 15.87 -16.29 -8.83
N ALA A 87 15.18 -16.85 -7.84
CA ALA A 87 15.29 -18.27 -7.51
C ALA A 87 14.74 -19.22 -8.59
N ARG A 88 14.05 -18.70 -9.62
CA ARG A 88 13.52 -19.47 -10.75
C ARG A 88 14.29 -19.23 -12.06
N ALA A 89 15.26 -18.32 -12.07
CA ALA A 89 16.11 -18.00 -13.21
C ALA A 89 17.39 -18.82 -13.16
#